data_AF-A0A960D346-F1
#
_entry.id   AF-A0A960D346-F1
#
_cell.length_a   1.000
_cell.length_b   1.000
_cell.length_c   1.000
_cell.angle_alpha   90.00
_cell.angle_beta   90.00
_cell.angle_gamma   90.00
#
_symmetry.space_group_name_H-M   'P 1'
#
loop_
_entity.id
_entity.type
_entity.pdbx_description
1 polymer ?
#
loop_
_entity_poly.entity_id
_entity_poly.type
_entity_poly.pdbx_seq_one_letter_code
_entity_poly.pdbx_strand_id
1 'polypeptide(L)' 'MSWEFGDVRVSRVVEQVVPLPVEFFSGATPADLTEPALAPFVDAAGLLLISIHSFLIEAGGTRIIVDTCAGNAKHRP' A
#
# COMPACT_ATOMS: atom_id res chain seq x y z
N MET A 1 1.42 11.03 1.59
CA MET A 1 2.69 11.38 0.92
C MET A 1 2.36 11.97 -0.44
N SER A 2 3.09 12.97 -0.90
CA SER A 2 2.93 13.54 -2.24
C SER A 2 4.29 13.75 -2.90
N TRP A 3 4.28 13.72 -4.23
CA TRP A 3 5.43 13.92 -5.10
C TRP A 3 5.08 14.96 -6.16
N GLU A 4 6.07 15.72 -6.59
CA GLU A 4 5.94 16.74 -7.63
C GLU A 4 6.80 16.34 -8.84
N PHE A 5 6.23 16.41 -10.04
CA PHE A 5 6.87 16.11 -11.32
C PHE A 5 6.60 17.25 -12.29
N GLY A 6 7.44 18.29 -12.26
CA GLY A 6 7.13 19.55 -12.94
C GLY A 6 5.86 20.17 -12.37
N ASP A 7 4.87 20.45 -13.23
CA ASP A 7 3.57 21.00 -12.84
C ASP A 7 2.54 19.93 -12.45
N VAL A 8 2.98 18.68 -12.27
CA VAL A 8 2.12 17.55 -11.89
C VAL A 8 2.35 17.17 -10.43
N ARG A 9 1.28 17.18 -9.64
CA ARG A 9 1.29 16.66 -8.28
C ARG A 9 0.67 15.28 -8.23
N VAL A 10 1.36 14.33 -7.61
CA VAL A 10 0.84 12.99 -7.31
C VAL A 10 0.71 12.84 -5.80
N SER A 11 -0.49 12.52 -5.30
CA SER A 11 -0.75 12.30 -3.88
C SER A 11 -1.19 10.86 -3.63
N ARG A 12 -0.49 10.14 -2.75
CA ARG A 12 -0.91 8.82 -2.28
C ARG A 12 -2.08 8.96 -1.32
N VAL A 13 -3.19 8.31 -1.65
CA VAL A 13 -4.39 8.18 -0.80
C VAL A 13 -4.43 6.76 -0.27
N VAL A 14 -4.10 6.58 1.01
CA VAL A 14 -4.09 5.25 1.65
C VAL A 14 -5.53 4.85 1.96
N GLU A 15 -5.98 3.70 1.44
CA GLU A 15 -7.25 3.08 1.86
C GLU A 15 -7.03 2.31 3.16
N GLN A 16 -6.06 1.39 3.17
CA GLN A 16 -5.80 0.53 4.32
C GLN A 16 -4.37 0.01 4.34
N VAL A 17 -3.89 -0.32 5.54
CA VAL A 17 -2.72 -1.17 5.75
C VAL A 17 -3.21 -2.43 6.48
N VAL A 18 -2.94 -3.61 5.93
CA VAL A 18 -3.39 -4.89 6.47
C VAL A 18 -2.21 -5.80 6.76
N PRO A 19 -2.21 -6.49 7.91
CA PRO A 19 -1.25 -7.56 8.15
C PRO A 19 -1.66 -8.82 7.38
N LEU A 20 -0.69 -9.47 6.74
CA LEU A 20 -0.86 -10.75 6.06
C LEU A 20 0.30 -11.69 6.41
N PRO A 21 0.05 -13.01 6.48
CA PRO A 21 1.13 -13.99 6.49
C PRO A 21 1.99 -13.82 5.23
N VAL A 22 3.31 -13.92 5.36
CA VAL A 22 4.24 -13.74 4.23
C VAL A 22 4.04 -14.82 3.15
N GLU A 23 3.52 -15.98 3.56
CA GLU A 23 3.15 -17.11 2.71
C GLU A 23 2.01 -16.78 1.72
N PHE A 24 1.37 -15.61 1.87
CA PHE A 24 0.53 -15.04 0.81
C PHE A 24 1.31 -14.87 -0.51
N PHE A 25 2.61 -14.61 -0.43
CA PHE A 25 3.53 -14.60 -1.56
C PHE A 25 4.10 -16.00 -1.78
N SER A 26 3.82 -16.58 -2.94
CA SER A 26 4.26 -17.93 -3.30
C SER A 26 5.76 -18.11 -3.11
N GLY A 27 6.15 -19.07 -2.28
CA GLY A 27 7.55 -19.41 -2.01
C GLY A 27 8.22 -18.57 -0.91
N ALA A 28 7.54 -17.56 -0.37
CA ALA A 28 8.03 -16.81 0.78
C ALA A 28 7.72 -17.53 2.09
N THR A 29 8.60 -17.35 3.07
CA THR A 29 8.60 -18.01 4.37
C THR A 29 8.81 -16.99 5.48
N PRO A 30 8.42 -17.28 6.74
CA PRO A 30 8.66 -16.36 7.86
C PRO A 30 10.14 -16.01 8.07
N ALA A 31 11.07 -16.88 7.63
CA ALA A 31 12.50 -16.61 7.70
C ALA A 31 12.91 -15.41 6.84
N ASP A 32 12.22 -15.16 5.72
CA ASP A 32 12.51 -14.04 4.82
C ASP A 32 12.23 -12.68 5.49
N LEU A 33 11.32 -12.63 6.47
CA LEU A 33 11.00 -11.41 7.23
C LEU A 33 12.11 -11.00 8.21
N THR A 34 13.13 -11.83 8.40
CA THR A 34 14.28 -11.50 9.26
C THR A 34 15.26 -10.52 8.60
N GLU A 35 15.11 -10.28 7.29
CA GLU A 35 15.90 -9.27 6.56
C GLU A 35 15.70 -7.87 7.18
N PRO A 36 16.77 -7.18 7.62
CA PRO A 36 16.64 -5.91 8.33
C PRO A 36 15.90 -4.81 7.57
N ALA A 37 15.97 -4.84 6.24
CA ALA A 37 15.25 -3.91 5.37
C ALA A 37 13.72 -4.09 5.45
N LEU A 38 13.25 -5.26 5.86
CA LEU A 38 11.83 -5.55 6.03
C LEU A 38 11.28 -5.18 7.40
N ALA A 39 12.12 -4.95 8.41
CA ALA A 39 11.69 -4.63 9.77
C ALA A 39 10.66 -3.48 9.86
N PRO A 40 10.74 -2.39 9.08
CA PRO A 40 9.72 -1.33 9.10
C PRO A 40 8.34 -1.75 8.55
N PHE A 41 8.28 -2.90 7.87
CA PHE A 41 7.09 -3.42 7.17
C PHE A 41 6.52 -4.67 7.84
N VAL A 42 7.02 -5.05 9.02
CA VAL A 42 6.53 -6.20 9.78
C VAL A 42 5.91 -5.69 11.09
N ASP A 43 4.73 -6.20 11.44
CA ASP A 43 4.07 -5.82 12.68
C ASP A 43 4.61 -6.57 13.90
N ALA A 44 4.10 -6.25 15.09
CA ALA A 44 4.54 -6.89 16.34
C ALA A 44 4.21 -8.40 16.42
N ALA A 45 3.30 -8.90 15.58
CA ALA A 45 2.95 -10.32 15.50
C ALA A 45 3.79 -11.08 14.46
N GLY A 46 4.71 -10.40 13.77
CA GLY A 46 5.52 -11.00 12.72
C GLY A 46 4.81 -11.12 11.37
N LEU A 47 3.71 -10.38 11.16
CA LEU A 47 2.97 -10.37 9.90
C LEU A 47 3.48 -9.23 9.00
N LEU A 48 3.49 -9.49 7.70
CA LEU A 48 3.89 -8.52 6.69
C LEU A 48 2.76 -7.50 6.48
N LEU A 49 3.09 -6.21 6.57
CA LEU A 49 2.16 -5.10 6.37
C LEU A 49 2.04 -4.78 4.87
N ILE A 50 0.85 -5.00 4.32
CA ILE A 50 0.51 -4.66 2.93
C ILE A 50 -0.36 -3.40 2.90
N SER A 51 0.02 -2.42 2.10
CA SER A 51 -0.74 -1.18 1.92
C SER A 51 -1.51 -1.16 0.61
N ILE A 52 -2.81 -0.88 0.71
CA ILE A 52 -3.72 -0.64 -0.41
C ILE A 52 -3.95 0.87 -0.52
N HIS A 53 -3.74 1.44 -1.71
CA HIS A 53 -3.83 2.87 -1.92
C HIS A 53 -4.16 3.23 -3.36
N SER A 54 -4.83 4.38 -3.52
CA SER A 54 -5.05 5.05 -4.80
C SER A 54 -4.04 6.20 -4.96
N PHE A 55 -3.90 6.71 -6.18
CA PHE A 55 -3.13 7.91 -6.46
C PHE A 55 -3.99 8.98 -7.10
N LEU A 56 -4.04 10.15 -6.46
CA LEU A 56 -4.62 11.36 -7.05
C LEU A 56 -3.53 12.11 -7.82
N ILE A 57 -3.76 12.32 -9.10
CA ILE A 57 -2.91 13.08 -9.99
C ILE A 57 -3.60 14.42 -10.29
N GLU A 58 -2.94 15.52 -9.99
CA GLU A 58 -3.38 16.87 -10.33
C GLU A 58 -2.44 17.43 -11.41
N ALA A 59 -2.97 17.69 -12.61
CA ALA A 59 -2.19 18.12 -13.77
C ALA A 59 -3.02 19.07 -14.65
N GLY A 60 -2.51 20.27 -14.92
CA GLY A 60 -3.18 21.24 -15.81
C GLY A 60 -4.62 21.58 -15.39
N GLY A 61 -4.89 21.65 -14.08
CA GLY A 61 -6.24 21.88 -13.53
C GLY A 61 -7.17 20.65 -13.55
N THR A 62 -6.73 19.52 -14.09
CA THR A 62 -7.48 18.25 -14.08
C THR A 62 -7.11 17.41 -12.87
N ARG A 63 -8.09 16.70 -12.32
CA ARG A 63 -7.91 15.71 -11.24
C ARG A 63 -8.23 14.31 -11.75
N ILE A 64 -7.26 13.41 -11.66
CA ILE A 64 -7.34 12.04 -12.16
C ILE A 64 -7.08 11.10 -10.98
N ILE A 65 -7.94 10.10 -10.79
CA ILE A 65 -7.73 9.05 -9.81
C ILE A 65 -7.24 7.78 -10.53
N VAL A 66 -6.14 7.20 -10.04
CA VAL A 66 -5.65 5.89 -10.46
C VAL A 66 -6.00 4.88 -9.37
N ASP A 67 -6.73 3.84 -9.78
CA ASP A 67 -7.46 2.88 -8.95
C ASP A 67 -8.47 3.52 -7.99
N THR A 68 -9.48 2.75 -7.61
CA THR A 68 -10.45 3.15 -6.57
C THR A 68 -10.42 2.19 -5.39
N CYS A 69 -9.36 1.39 -5.31
CA CYS A 69 -9.15 0.37 -4.30
C CYS A 69 -10.38 -0.55 -4.16
N ALA A 70 -10.74 -0.97 -2.94
CA ALA A 70 -11.88 -1.85 -2.75
C ALA A 70 -13.17 -1.06 -2.51
N GLY A 71 -13.11 0.13 -1.90
CA GLY A 71 -14.28 0.90 -1.49
C GLY A 71 -14.91 0.41 -0.18
N ASN A 72 -15.91 1.16 0.31
CA ASN A 72 -16.54 0.92 1.61
C ASN A 72 -17.63 -0.17 1.57
N ALA A 73 -18.00 -0.70 2.75
CA ALA A 73 -19.11 -1.64 2.97
C ALA A 73 -18.97 -3.07 2.40
N LYS A 74 -17.74 -3.60 2.30
CA LYS A 74 -17.54 -5.01 1.94
C LYS A 74 -17.72 -5.94 3.14
N HIS A 75 -18.38 -7.08 2.91
CA HIS A 75 -18.24 -8.24 3.78
C HIS A 75 -16.86 -8.86 3.52
N ARG A 76 -16.05 -8.93 4.56
CA ARG A 76 -14.74 -9.60 4.55
C ARG A 76 -14.89 -10.91 5.33
N PRO A 77 -14.22 -12.01 4.94
CA PRO A 77 -14.11 -13.18 5.81
C PRO A 77 -13.48 -12.83 7.15
#